data_AF-A0A1V0I1Q7-F1
#
_entry.id   AF-A0A1V0I1Q7-F1
#
_cell.length_a   1.000
_cell.length_b   1.000
_cell.length_c   1.000
_cell.angle_alpha   90.00
_cell.angle_beta   90.00
_cell.angle_gamma   90.00
#
_symmetry.space_group_name_H-M   'P 1'
#
loop_
_entity.id
_entity.type
_entity.pdbx_description
1 polymer ?
#
loop_
_entity_poly.entity_id
_entity_poly.type
_entity_poly.pdbx_seq_one_letter_code
_entity_poly.pdbx_strand_id
1 'polypeptide(L)'
;MTRNKTLRAATAAISILFGAGTASAAVIDLGFVLDGSGSVSSYDFDSATAALSAALSQIPTSGDNQYRVAVTSYGYSSYTVVPPTVVTAANIASIQSAVLTAYKDDGGTDTAGAITYITDLFLDEGLGDTTLINITTDGSPNSQYLTESAALAANTAGVDGISLEAVGSGVSSPYALSNMARIAGLGTSGDADDGVIAADLDNLPNATETGFVIPVADFDAYGAAIEAKIGQVIDDTGGNTGVVPLPAAMPMLLAGLGVFGFVRRRQTTT
;
A
#
# COMPACT_ATOMS: atom_id res chain seq x y z
N MET A 1 68.56 -27.64 28.74
CA MET A 1 67.68 -28.76 29.14
C MET A 1 66.34 -28.17 29.57
N THR A 2 65.28 -28.85 29.17
CA THR A 2 63.89 -28.41 28.91
C THR A 2 62.95 -28.42 30.12
N ARG A 3 61.94 -27.52 30.18
CA ARG A 3 60.51 -27.70 30.64
C ARG A 3 59.88 -26.31 30.95
N ASN A 4 58.89 -25.71 30.27
CA ASN A 4 57.54 -26.12 29.81
C ASN A 4 56.68 -26.69 30.97
N LYS A 5 55.43 -26.29 31.30
CA LYS A 5 54.29 -25.46 30.80
C LYS A 5 53.45 -25.13 32.07
N THR A 6 52.48 -24.21 32.15
CA THR A 6 51.14 -24.20 31.52
C THR A 6 50.38 -22.96 32.01
N LEU A 7 49.96 -22.07 31.10
CA LEU A 7 48.89 -21.09 31.36
C LEU A 7 47.56 -21.77 31.01
N ARG A 8 46.62 -21.86 31.96
CA ARG A 8 45.25 -22.29 31.70
C ARG A 8 44.44 -21.07 31.25
N ALA A 9 44.11 -21.01 29.96
CA ALA A 9 43.08 -20.10 29.46
C ALA A 9 41.73 -20.82 29.60
N ALA A 10 40.82 -20.22 30.37
CA ALA A 10 39.43 -20.66 30.43
C ALA A 10 38.65 -19.88 29.36
N THR A 11 38.22 -20.57 28.30
CA THR A 11 37.36 -20.00 27.27
C THR A 11 35.90 -20.18 27.71
N ALA A 12 35.24 -19.08 28.07
CA ALA A 12 33.80 -19.07 28.31
C ALA A 12 33.08 -18.99 26.95
N ALA A 13 32.32 -20.03 26.60
CA ALA A 13 31.45 -20.02 25.44
C ALA A 13 30.12 -19.34 25.81
N ILE A 14 29.92 -18.12 25.32
CA ILE A 14 28.62 -17.44 25.38
C ILE A 14 27.77 -18.01 24.25
N SER A 15 26.75 -18.78 24.60
CA SER A 15 25.77 -19.32 23.65
C SER A 15 24.70 -18.25 23.45
N ILE A 16 24.70 -17.59 22.28
CA ILE A 16 23.63 -16.66 21.90
C ILE A 16 22.44 -17.53 21.47
N LEU A 17 21.44 -17.62 22.34
CA LEU A 17 20.13 -18.17 22.00
C LEU A 17 19.43 -17.16 21.10
N PHE A 18 19.46 -17.39 19.78
CA PHE A 18 18.52 -16.76 18.87
C PHE A 18 17.15 -17.36 19.16
N GLY A 19 16.32 -16.66 19.94
CA GLY A 19 14.89 -16.94 19.97
C GLY A 19 14.36 -16.62 18.58
N ALA A 20 13.99 -17.65 17.81
CA ALA A 20 13.12 -17.47 16.67
C ALA A 20 11.77 -16.99 17.22
N GLY A 21 11.58 -15.67 17.28
CA GLY A 21 10.25 -15.11 17.43
C GLY A 21 9.43 -15.62 16.25
N THR A 22 8.27 -16.23 16.53
CA THR A 22 7.26 -16.45 15.51
C THR A 22 6.90 -15.07 14.94
N ALA A 23 7.32 -14.78 13.71
CA ALA A 23 6.82 -13.61 13.01
C ALA A 23 5.29 -13.77 12.95
N SER A 24 4.56 -12.80 13.51
CA SER A 24 3.11 -12.76 13.32
C SER A 24 2.84 -12.46 11.86
N ALA A 25 1.85 -13.13 11.28
CA ALA A 25 1.40 -12.81 9.93
C ALA A 25 0.93 -11.35 9.89
N ALA A 26 1.50 -10.54 8.98
CA ALA A 26 1.04 -9.18 8.78
C ALA A 26 -0.31 -9.18 8.06
N VAL A 27 -1.21 -8.27 8.44
CA VAL A 27 -2.48 -8.03 7.75
C VAL A 27 -2.30 -6.85 6.80
N ILE A 28 -2.50 -7.10 5.51
CA ILE A 28 -2.41 -6.09 4.46
C ILE A 28 -3.82 -5.77 3.96
N ASP A 29 -4.28 -4.56 4.23
CA ASP A 29 -5.57 -4.04 3.79
C ASP A 29 -5.46 -3.41 2.41
N LEU A 30 -6.28 -3.89 1.48
CA LEU A 30 -6.38 -3.40 0.11
C LEU A 30 -7.79 -2.88 -0.16
N GLY A 31 -7.95 -1.57 -0.16
CA GLY A 31 -9.19 -0.88 -0.51
C GLY A 31 -9.24 -0.53 -1.99
N PHE A 32 -10.34 -0.86 -2.66
CA PHE A 32 -10.59 -0.45 -4.04
C PHE A 32 -11.85 0.42 -4.13
N VAL A 33 -11.72 1.60 -4.71
CA VAL A 33 -12.80 2.58 -4.88
C VAL A 33 -13.10 2.74 -6.37
N LEU A 34 -14.28 2.33 -6.79
CA LEU A 34 -14.76 2.36 -8.18
C LEU A 34 -15.69 3.56 -8.41
N ASP A 35 -15.31 4.43 -9.33
CA ASP A 35 -16.13 5.55 -9.77
C ASP A 35 -17.33 5.09 -10.62
N GLY A 36 -18.51 5.19 -10.03
CA GLY A 36 -19.80 4.96 -10.67
C GLY A 36 -20.58 6.25 -10.93
N SER A 37 -19.91 7.40 -10.93
CA SER A 37 -20.50 8.70 -11.23
C SER A 37 -21.08 8.77 -12.65
N GLY A 38 -21.83 9.84 -12.94
CA GLY A 38 -22.54 10.00 -14.20
C GLY A 38 -21.64 10.27 -15.41
N SER A 39 -20.35 10.62 -15.22
CA SER A 39 -19.38 10.74 -16.32
C SER A 39 -18.96 9.37 -16.86
N VAL A 40 -18.82 8.39 -15.97
CA VAL A 40 -18.52 7.01 -16.33
C VAL A 40 -19.77 6.40 -16.95
N SER A 41 -19.67 5.87 -18.17
CA SER A 41 -20.79 5.16 -18.80
C SER A 41 -21.03 3.81 -18.12
N SER A 42 -22.23 3.22 -18.24
CA SER A 42 -22.46 1.87 -17.70
C SER A 42 -21.51 0.84 -18.32
N TYR A 43 -21.18 0.98 -19.60
CA TYR A 43 -20.22 0.10 -20.28
C TYR A 43 -18.81 0.23 -19.71
N ASP A 44 -18.36 1.45 -19.45
CA ASP A 44 -17.05 1.72 -18.86
C ASP A 44 -16.97 1.21 -17.42
N PHE A 45 -18.04 1.38 -16.64
CA PHE A 45 -18.13 0.84 -15.28
C PHE A 45 -18.11 -0.70 -15.25
N ASP A 46 -18.85 -1.35 -16.16
CA ASP A 46 -18.83 -2.80 -16.33
C ASP A 46 -17.42 -3.28 -16.74
N SER A 47 -16.72 -2.51 -17.57
CA SER A 47 -15.34 -2.80 -17.97
C SER A 47 -14.37 -2.66 -16.79
N ALA A 48 -14.53 -1.62 -15.95
CA ALA A 48 -13.73 -1.41 -14.74
C ALA A 48 -13.94 -2.53 -13.71
N THR A 49 -15.19 -2.93 -13.46
CA THR A 49 -15.50 -4.01 -12.52
C THR A 49 -14.97 -5.36 -13.03
N ALA A 50 -15.07 -5.63 -14.34
CA ALA A 50 -14.50 -6.84 -14.94
C ALA A 50 -12.96 -6.88 -14.82
N ALA A 51 -12.29 -5.77 -15.10
CA ALA A 51 -10.85 -5.62 -14.97
C ALA A 51 -10.38 -5.81 -13.51
N LEU A 52 -11.00 -5.11 -12.55
CA LEU A 52 -10.67 -5.28 -11.13
C LEU A 52 -10.92 -6.72 -10.69
N SER A 53 -12.08 -7.30 -11.01
CA SER A 53 -12.40 -8.70 -10.70
C SER A 53 -11.33 -9.66 -11.21
N ALA A 54 -10.84 -9.49 -12.44
CA ALA A 54 -9.76 -10.30 -12.97
C ALA A 54 -8.45 -10.09 -12.19
N ALA A 55 -8.07 -8.84 -11.93
CA ALA A 55 -6.82 -8.49 -11.26
C ALA A 55 -6.75 -8.96 -9.80
N LEU A 56 -7.89 -9.07 -9.10
CA LEU A 56 -7.97 -9.63 -7.74
C LEU A 56 -7.44 -11.08 -7.65
N SER A 57 -7.38 -11.81 -8.76
CA SER A 57 -6.81 -13.17 -8.78
C SER A 57 -5.31 -13.22 -8.45
N GLN A 58 -4.60 -12.09 -8.54
CA GLN A 58 -3.19 -11.99 -8.16
C GLN A 58 -2.99 -11.98 -6.64
N ILE A 59 -4.00 -11.59 -5.87
CA ILE A 59 -3.88 -11.46 -4.42
C ILE A 59 -3.61 -12.82 -3.78
N PRO A 60 -2.52 -12.99 -3.01
CA PRO A 60 -2.19 -14.25 -2.37
C PRO A 60 -3.31 -14.73 -1.43
N THR A 61 -3.77 -15.96 -1.65
CA THR A 61 -4.79 -16.62 -0.80
C THR A 61 -4.18 -17.40 0.38
N SER A 62 -2.86 -17.38 0.48
CA SER A 62 -2.04 -18.07 1.47
C SER A 62 -0.64 -17.46 1.46
N GLY A 63 0.06 -17.51 2.60
CA GLY A 63 1.41 -16.97 2.72
C GLY A 63 1.68 -16.54 4.15
N ASP A 64 2.82 -15.89 4.35
CA ASP A 64 3.17 -15.31 5.64
C ASP A 64 2.29 -14.07 5.94
N ASN A 65 1.86 -13.34 4.91
CA ASN A 65 0.93 -12.23 5.03
C ASN A 65 -0.51 -12.67 4.74
N GLN A 66 -1.46 -12.01 5.39
CA GLN A 66 -2.89 -12.12 5.12
C GLN A 66 -3.37 -10.85 4.41
N TYR A 67 -4.01 -11.01 3.26
CA TYR A 67 -4.59 -9.89 2.52
C TYR A 67 -6.07 -9.77 2.84
N ARG A 68 -6.54 -8.57 3.19
CA ARG A 68 -7.95 -8.25 3.43
C ARG A 68 -8.39 -7.19 2.42
N VAL A 69 -9.43 -7.52 1.65
CA VAL A 69 -9.92 -6.66 0.56
C VAL A 69 -11.23 -6.02 0.95
N ALA A 70 -11.36 -4.72 0.69
CA ALA A 70 -12.63 -4.01 0.68
C ALA A 70 -12.84 -3.35 -0.68
N VAL A 71 -14.08 -3.34 -1.18
CA VAL A 71 -14.44 -2.68 -2.43
C VAL A 71 -15.65 -1.80 -2.21
N THR A 72 -15.52 -0.55 -2.65
CA THR A 72 -16.57 0.48 -2.59
C THR A 72 -16.83 0.99 -3.99
N SER A 73 -18.09 1.15 -4.38
CA SER A 73 -18.47 1.96 -5.55
C SER A 73 -19.05 3.29 -5.07
N TYR A 74 -18.88 4.35 -5.85
CA TYR A 74 -19.39 5.68 -5.46
C TYR A 74 -19.95 6.51 -6.61
N GLY A 75 -20.77 7.50 -6.26
CA GLY A 75 -21.26 8.57 -7.13
C GLY A 75 -21.61 9.78 -6.28
N TYR A 76 -22.91 9.99 -6.01
CA TYR A 76 -23.34 10.91 -4.96
C TYR A 76 -23.19 10.31 -3.57
N SER A 77 -23.37 9.00 -3.46
CA SER A 77 -23.18 8.23 -2.24
C SER A 77 -22.15 7.12 -2.45
N SER A 78 -21.64 6.57 -1.36
CA SER A 78 -20.71 5.43 -1.38
C SER A 78 -21.43 4.16 -0.93
N TYR A 79 -21.12 3.04 -1.58
CA TYR A 79 -21.75 1.75 -1.35
C TYR A 79 -20.71 0.66 -1.18
N THR A 80 -20.80 -0.11 -0.10
CA THR A 80 -20.00 -1.34 0.06
C THR A 80 -20.40 -2.36 -0.99
N VAL A 81 -19.43 -2.76 -1.82
CA VAL A 81 -19.53 -3.89 -2.76
C VAL A 81 -18.98 -5.15 -2.07
N VAL A 82 -17.83 -5.02 -1.42
CA VAL A 82 -17.20 -6.06 -0.61
C VAL A 82 -16.79 -5.41 0.72
N PRO A 83 -17.34 -5.84 1.88
CA PRO A 83 -16.83 -5.38 3.16
C PRO A 83 -15.41 -5.93 3.38
N PRO A 84 -14.59 -5.36 4.28
CA PRO A 84 -13.24 -5.86 4.52
C PRO A 84 -13.24 -7.38 4.79
N THR A 85 -12.68 -8.14 3.85
CA THR A 85 -12.75 -9.60 3.84
C THR A 85 -11.37 -10.19 3.62
N VAL A 86 -10.90 -11.03 4.56
CA VAL A 86 -9.64 -11.76 4.39
C VAL A 86 -9.77 -12.71 3.20
N VAL A 87 -8.86 -12.58 2.25
CA VAL A 87 -8.84 -13.33 0.99
C VAL A 87 -8.30 -14.73 1.24
N THR A 88 -9.04 -15.73 0.76
CA THR A 88 -8.70 -17.15 0.86
C THR A 88 -9.05 -17.87 -0.42
N ALA A 89 -8.51 -19.07 -0.61
CA ALA A 89 -8.82 -19.90 -1.79
C ALA A 89 -10.31 -20.27 -1.85
N ALA A 90 -11.01 -20.24 -0.70
CA ALA A 90 -12.43 -20.58 -0.62
C ALA A 90 -13.37 -19.42 -0.99
N ASN A 91 -12.93 -18.16 -0.88
CA ASN A 91 -13.82 -17.00 -1.05
C ASN A 91 -13.43 -16.06 -2.20
N ILE A 92 -12.24 -16.18 -2.80
CA ILE A 92 -11.79 -15.28 -3.87
C ILE A 92 -12.79 -15.20 -5.03
N ALA A 93 -13.36 -16.33 -5.46
CA ALA A 93 -14.37 -16.36 -6.52
C ALA A 93 -15.67 -15.63 -6.15
N SER A 94 -16.06 -15.65 -4.87
CA SER A 94 -17.23 -14.92 -4.36
C SER A 94 -16.97 -13.41 -4.30
N ILE A 95 -15.76 -13.01 -3.91
CA ILE A 95 -15.32 -11.60 -3.92
C ILE A 95 -15.37 -11.07 -5.36
N GLN A 96 -14.78 -11.79 -6.31
CA GLN A 96 -14.81 -11.45 -7.73
C GLN A 96 -16.24 -11.31 -8.26
N SER A 97 -17.11 -12.27 -7.92
CA SER A 97 -18.52 -12.22 -8.32
C SER A 97 -19.27 -11.01 -7.75
N ALA A 98 -18.97 -10.62 -6.50
CA ALA A 98 -19.56 -9.42 -5.90
C ALA A 98 -19.13 -8.14 -6.65
N VAL A 99 -17.84 -8.03 -6.98
CA VAL A 99 -17.29 -6.91 -7.77
C VAL A 99 -17.95 -6.80 -9.14
N LEU A 100 -18.16 -7.91 -9.85
CA LEU A 100 -18.85 -7.93 -11.15
C LEU A 100 -20.31 -7.45 -11.10
N THR A 101 -20.91 -7.44 -9.90
CA THR A 101 -22.30 -7.00 -9.68
C THR A 101 -22.39 -5.69 -8.91
N ALA A 102 -21.28 -4.94 -8.84
CA ALA A 102 -21.25 -3.65 -8.15
C ALA A 102 -22.34 -2.70 -8.66
N TYR A 103 -22.97 -1.98 -7.75
CA TYR A 103 -23.96 -0.98 -8.10
C TYR A 103 -23.27 0.30 -8.59
N LYS A 104 -23.75 0.83 -9.72
CA LYS A 104 -23.37 2.14 -10.25
C LYS A 104 -24.43 3.16 -9.83
N ASP A 105 -24.02 4.19 -9.07
CA ASP A 105 -24.97 5.15 -8.49
C ASP A 105 -25.58 6.12 -9.49
N ASP A 106 -24.84 6.46 -10.56
CA ASP A 106 -25.21 7.52 -11.52
C ASP A 106 -25.41 8.88 -10.82
N GLY A 107 -24.39 9.73 -10.83
CA GLY A 107 -24.47 10.98 -10.08
C GLY A 107 -23.25 11.86 -10.12
N GLY A 108 -23.02 12.60 -9.04
CA GLY A 108 -21.79 13.37 -8.85
C GLY A 108 -20.57 12.47 -8.64
N THR A 109 -19.42 13.09 -8.42
CA THR A 109 -18.15 12.41 -8.19
C THR A 109 -17.68 12.74 -6.77
N ASP A 110 -18.38 12.24 -5.75
CA ASP A 110 -18.06 12.49 -4.34
C ASP A 110 -16.87 11.65 -3.85
N THR A 111 -15.70 11.89 -4.44
CA THR A 111 -14.46 11.17 -4.10
C THR A 111 -14.04 11.39 -2.65
N ALA A 112 -14.34 12.57 -2.08
CA ALA A 112 -14.08 12.84 -0.67
C ALA A 112 -14.89 11.90 0.24
N GLY A 113 -16.20 11.79 -0.02
CA GLY A 113 -17.07 10.84 0.67
C GLY A 113 -16.60 9.39 0.49
N ALA A 114 -16.14 9.01 -0.70
CA ALA A 114 -15.65 7.66 -0.97
C ALA A 114 -14.37 7.31 -0.21
N ILE A 115 -13.40 8.24 -0.12
CA ILE A 115 -12.18 8.07 0.68
C ILE A 115 -12.53 7.89 2.16
N THR A 116 -13.37 8.78 2.71
CA THR A 116 -13.82 8.65 4.11
C THR A 116 -14.54 7.33 4.34
N TYR A 117 -15.45 6.95 3.44
CA TYR A 117 -16.26 5.74 3.59
C TYR A 117 -15.41 4.47 3.62
N ILE A 118 -14.47 4.29 2.69
CA ILE A 118 -13.62 3.09 2.68
C ILE A 118 -12.61 3.10 3.83
N THR A 119 -12.15 4.28 4.27
CA THR A 119 -11.30 4.41 5.45
C THR A 119 -12.06 3.95 6.70
N ASP A 120 -13.31 4.40 6.87
CA ASP A 120 -14.16 4.02 8.00
C ASP A 120 -14.44 2.51 8.02
N LEU A 121 -14.62 1.87 6.85
CA LEU A 121 -14.77 0.41 6.78
C LEU A 121 -13.56 -0.32 7.39
N PHE A 122 -12.33 0.12 7.11
CA PHE A 122 -11.14 -0.49 7.71
C PHE A 122 -10.95 -0.10 9.17
N LEU A 123 -11.28 1.13 9.56
CA LEU A 123 -11.21 1.56 10.96
C LEU A 123 -12.17 0.75 11.85
N ASP A 124 -13.39 0.47 11.37
CA ASP A 124 -14.38 -0.31 12.09
C ASP A 124 -13.93 -1.76 12.34
N GLU A 125 -13.16 -2.34 11.41
CA GLU A 125 -12.55 -3.67 11.55
C GLU A 125 -11.19 -3.64 12.27
N GLY A 126 -10.63 -2.45 12.48
CA GLY A 126 -9.25 -2.21 12.90
C GLY A 126 -8.27 -2.34 11.73
N LEU A 127 -7.49 -1.29 11.49
CA LEU A 127 -6.49 -1.24 10.41
C LEU A 127 -5.50 -2.41 10.48
N GLY A 128 -5.11 -2.91 9.31
CA GLY A 128 -4.01 -3.85 9.17
C GLY A 128 -2.65 -3.23 9.49
N ASP A 129 -1.61 -4.04 9.42
CA ASP A 129 -0.22 -3.58 9.54
C ASP A 129 0.18 -2.68 8.37
N THR A 130 -0.52 -2.80 7.24
CA THR A 130 -0.42 -1.89 6.09
C THR A 130 -1.80 -1.72 5.47
N THR A 131 -2.25 -0.49 5.25
CA THR A 131 -3.54 -0.17 4.63
C THR A 131 -3.37 0.73 3.42
N LEU A 132 -3.75 0.24 2.25
CA LEU A 132 -3.61 0.94 0.97
C LEU A 132 -4.98 1.12 0.31
N ILE A 133 -5.25 2.31 -0.20
CA ILE A 133 -6.47 2.61 -0.94
C ILE A 133 -6.12 2.94 -2.40
N ASN A 134 -6.77 2.24 -3.32
CA ASN A 134 -6.73 2.52 -4.74
C ASN A 134 -8.05 3.14 -5.21
N ILE A 135 -7.98 4.20 -6.02
CA ILE A 135 -9.15 4.89 -6.56
C ILE A 135 -9.08 4.93 -8.08
N THR A 136 -10.12 4.43 -8.75
CA THR A 136 -10.27 4.54 -10.20
C THR A 136 -11.32 5.61 -10.51
N THR A 137 -11.03 6.55 -11.41
CA THR A 137 -11.97 7.61 -11.82
C THR A 137 -11.68 8.15 -13.22
N ASP A 138 -12.72 8.61 -13.93
CA ASP A 138 -12.60 9.27 -15.24
C ASP A 138 -12.75 10.80 -15.19
N GLY A 139 -13.00 11.32 -13.99
CA GLY A 139 -13.49 12.66 -13.76
C GLY A 139 -12.79 13.38 -12.63
N SER A 140 -13.14 14.67 -12.49
CA SER A 140 -12.70 15.46 -11.34
C SER A 140 -13.71 15.29 -10.19
N PRO A 141 -13.24 15.32 -8.93
CA PRO A 141 -14.14 15.25 -7.79
C PRO A 141 -15.08 16.46 -7.74
N ASN A 142 -16.23 16.32 -7.08
CA ASN A 142 -17.16 17.42 -6.81
C ASN A 142 -16.46 18.61 -6.12
N SER A 143 -15.44 18.33 -5.31
CA SER A 143 -14.59 19.33 -4.67
C SER A 143 -13.18 18.80 -4.47
N GLN A 144 -12.22 19.42 -5.15
CA GLN A 144 -10.80 19.12 -5.00
C GLN A 144 -10.34 19.32 -3.55
N TYR A 145 -10.73 20.44 -2.92
CA TYR A 145 -10.33 20.76 -1.54
C TYR A 145 -10.84 19.73 -0.52
N LEU A 146 -12.10 19.28 -0.66
CA LEU A 146 -12.64 18.26 0.26
C LEU A 146 -11.97 16.91 0.05
N THR A 147 -11.63 16.57 -1.20
CA THR A 147 -10.97 15.30 -1.53
C THR A 147 -9.55 15.26 -0.97
N GLU A 148 -8.80 16.35 -1.10
CA GLU A 148 -7.49 16.52 -0.47
C GLU A 148 -7.56 16.42 1.06
N SER A 149 -8.56 17.07 1.67
CA SER A 149 -8.77 16.97 3.11
C SER A 149 -9.13 15.56 3.56
N ALA A 150 -9.90 14.81 2.77
CA ALA A 150 -10.26 13.42 3.06
C ALA A 150 -9.05 12.49 2.94
N ALA A 151 -8.20 12.69 1.93
CA ALA A 151 -6.96 11.94 1.77
C ALA A 151 -6.00 12.17 2.95
N LEU A 152 -5.78 13.43 3.34
CA LEU A 152 -4.95 13.76 4.51
C LEU A 152 -5.54 13.18 5.81
N ALA A 153 -6.86 13.19 5.95
CA ALA A 153 -7.53 12.61 7.11
C ALA A 153 -7.35 11.08 7.16
N ALA A 154 -7.45 10.39 6.01
CA ALA A 154 -7.18 8.96 5.92
C ALA A 154 -5.74 8.63 6.33
N ASN A 155 -4.76 9.39 5.83
CA ASN A 155 -3.35 9.25 6.23
C ASN A 155 -3.16 9.47 7.74
N THR A 156 -3.76 10.52 8.29
CA THR A 156 -3.72 10.81 9.74
C THR A 156 -4.36 9.71 10.59
N ALA A 157 -5.36 9.01 10.03
CA ALA A 157 -6.03 7.89 10.68
C ALA A 157 -5.21 6.59 10.64
N GLY A 158 -4.13 6.53 9.85
CA GLY A 158 -3.24 5.38 9.73
C GLY A 158 -3.34 4.63 8.39
N VAL A 159 -3.99 5.20 7.37
CA VAL A 159 -3.86 4.68 5.99
C VAL A 159 -2.46 5.00 5.48
N ASP A 160 -1.73 3.98 5.05
CA ASP A 160 -0.34 4.09 4.63
C ASP A 160 -0.17 4.65 3.21
N GLY A 161 -1.18 4.52 2.36
CA GLY A 161 -1.07 5.01 0.99
C GLY A 161 -2.39 5.16 0.24
N ILE A 162 -2.43 6.17 -0.63
CA ILE A 162 -3.49 6.37 -1.62
C ILE A 162 -2.85 6.47 -3.00
N SER A 163 -3.37 5.69 -3.95
CA SER A 163 -3.02 5.78 -5.36
C SER A 163 -4.26 5.83 -6.25
N LEU A 164 -4.09 6.33 -7.49
CA LEU A 164 -5.21 6.48 -8.42
C LEU A 164 -4.92 5.92 -9.80
N GLU A 165 -5.96 5.49 -10.52
CA GLU A 165 -5.99 5.42 -11.98
C GLU A 165 -6.86 6.57 -12.52
N ALA A 166 -6.25 7.44 -13.31
CA ALA A 166 -6.91 8.52 -14.01
C ALA A 166 -7.26 8.06 -15.43
N VAL A 167 -8.50 7.62 -15.63
CA VAL A 167 -8.92 6.90 -16.84
C VAL A 167 -9.60 7.83 -17.84
N GLY A 168 -9.15 7.82 -19.09
CA GLY A 168 -9.87 8.54 -20.15
C GLY A 168 -9.54 10.02 -20.25
N SER A 169 -10.14 10.64 -21.27
CA SER A 169 -9.86 12.04 -21.62
C SER A 169 -10.37 13.07 -20.61
N GLY A 170 -11.28 12.69 -19.70
CA GLY A 170 -11.80 13.59 -18.67
C GLY A 170 -10.73 14.04 -17.67
N VAL A 171 -9.67 13.25 -17.51
CA VAL A 171 -8.61 13.44 -16.51
C VAL A 171 -7.19 13.39 -17.09
N SER A 172 -7.06 13.35 -18.41
CA SER A 172 -5.75 13.25 -19.08
C SER A 172 -4.96 14.57 -19.16
N SER A 173 -5.54 15.69 -18.72
CA SER A 173 -4.84 16.98 -18.74
C SER A 173 -3.77 17.05 -17.64
N PRO A 174 -2.63 17.74 -17.87
CA PRO A 174 -1.60 17.89 -16.83
C PRO A 174 -2.15 18.48 -15.52
N TYR A 175 -3.10 19.41 -15.62
CA TYR A 175 -3.74 20.01 -14.44
C TYR A 175 -4.57 18.99 -13.64
N ALA A 176 -5.36 18.16 -14.32
CA ALA A 176 -6.15 17.11 -13.68
C ALA A 176 -5.24 16.06 -13.03
N LEU A 177 -4.21 15.59 -13.74
CA LEU A 177 -3.23 14.65 -13.20
C LEU A 177 -2.47 15.23 -12.00
N SER A 178 -2.08 16.50 -12.03
CA SER A 178 -1.45 17.15 -10.88
C SER A 178 -2.40 17.25 -9.67
N ASN A 179 -3.68 17.53 -9.88
CA ASN A 179 -4.66 17.54 -8.79
C ASN A 179 -4.84 16.15 -8.15
N MET A 180 -4.84 15.09 -8.96
CA MET A 180 -4.89 13.72 -8.46
C MET A 180 -3.59 13.31 -7.77
N ALA A 181 -2.44 13.73 -8.29
CA ALA A 181 -1.16 13.49 -7.65
C ALA A 181 -1.13 14.13 -6.25
N ARG A 182 -1.64 15.36 -6.11
CA ARG A 182 -1.77 16.02 -4.81
C ARG A 182 -2.65 15.23 -3.83
N ILE A 183 -3.74 14.62 -4.29
CA ILE A 183 -4.58 13.73 -3.46
C ILE A 183 -3.78 12.50 -3.01
N ALA A 184 -3.05 11.86 -3.93
CA ALA A 184 -2.24 10.68 -3.65
C ALA A 184 -1.11 10.98 -2.64
N GLY A 185 -0.39 12.10 -2.82
CA GLY A 185 0.67 12.55 -1.92
C GLY A 185 0.16 12.79 -0.50
N LEU A 186 -0.93 13.57 -0.36
CA LEU A 186 -1.56 13.80 0.94
C LEU A 186 -2.03 12.51 1.61
N GLY A 187 -2.54 11.56 0.84
CA GLY A 187 -3.01 10.27 1.34
C GLY A 187 -1.91 9.28 1.74
N THR A 188 -0.64 9.57 1.40
CA THR A 188 0.48 8.65 1.62
C THR A 188 1.53 9.24 2.56
N SER A 189 2.03 10.45 2.28
CA SER A 189 3.05 11.11 3.12
C SER A 189 2.51 12.28 3.95
N GLY A 190 1.27 12.70 3.69
CA GLY A 190 0.70 13.92 4.26
C GLY A 190 1.18 15.21 3.57
N ASP A 191 1.99 15.12 2.52
CA ASP A 191 2.43 16.25 1.69
C ASP A 191 1.83 16.16 0.28
N ALA A 192 1.19 17.23 -0.17
CA ALA A 192 0.60 17.30 -1.50
C ALA A 192 1.64 17.28 -2.63
N ASP A 193 2.87 17.73 -2.36
CA ASP A 193 3.92 17.83 -3.37
C ASP A 193 4.68 16.51 -3.57
N ASP A 194 4.49 15.52 -2.69
CA ASP A 194 5.12 14.19 -2.80
C ASP A 194 4.40 13.25 -3.77
N GLY A 195 3.21 13.61 -4.24
CA GLY A 195 2.46 12.82 -5.19
C GLY A 195 3.08 12.82 -6.58
N VAL A 196 3.19 11.65 -7.21
CA VAL A 196 3.82 11.51 -8.54
C VAL A 196 2.88 10.98 -9.62
N ILE A 197 3.18 11.30 -10.88
CA ILE A 197 2.51 10.72 -12.05
C ILE A 197 3.37 9.56 -12.55
N ALA A 198 2.84 8.34 -12.47
CA ALA A 198 3.51 7.10 -12.84
C ALA A 198 2.93 6.53 -14.13
N ALA A 199 3.49 6.94 -15.28
CA ALA A 199 3.03 6.49 -16.60
C ALA A 199 3.67 5.17 -17.07
N ASP A 200 4.76 4.74 -16.42
CA ASP A 200 5.46 3.50 -16.74
C ASP A 200 4.93 2.36 -15.87
N LEU A 201 4.11 1.49 -16.46
CA LEU A 201 3.51 0.35 -15.76
C LEU A 201 4.53 -0.72 -15.34
N ASP A 202 5.72 -0.73 -15.95
CA ASP A 202 6.77 -1.69 -15.61
C ASP A 202 7.62 -1.20 -14.41
N ASN A 203 7.48 0.07 -14.01
CA ASN A 203 8.27 0.69 -12.94
C ASN A 203 7.39 1.59 -12.06
N LEU A 204 6.35 1.01 -11.47
CA LEU A 204 5.45 1.74 -10.57
C LEU A 204 6.14 2.06 -9.23
N PRO A 205 5.85 3.23 -8.61
CA PRO A 205 6.36 3.56 -7.28
C PRO A 205 5.84 2.60 -6.21
N ASN A 206 6.59 2.48 -5.10
CA ASN A 206 6.13 1.75 -3.94
C ASN A 206 4.96 2.50 -3.28
N ALA A 207 3.78 1.86 -3.22
CA ALA A 207 2.55 2.48 -2.73
C ALA A 207 2.57 2.82 -1.23
N THR A 208 3.50 2.26 -0.47
CA THR A 208 3.72 2.56 0.97
C THR A 208 4.68 3.73 1.20
N GLU A 209 5.41 4.16 0.16
CA GLU A 209 6.41 5.23 0.28
C GLU A 209 5.98 6.49 -0.47
N THR A 210 5.22 6.36 -1.55
CA THR A 210 4.87 7.49 -2.41
C THR A 210 3.50 7.27 -3.03
N GLY A 211 2.62 8.26 -2.86
CA GLY A 211 1.33 8.26 -3.52
C GLY A 211 1.49 8.58 -5.00
N PHE A 212 0.79 7.84 -5.86
CA PHE A 212 0.93 8.02 -7.30
C PHE A 212 -0.37 7.89 -8.08
N VAL A 213 -0.36 8.49 -9.27
CA VAL A 213 -1.45 8.43 -10.25
C VAL A 213 -0.95 7.79 -11.51
N ILE A 214 -1.66 6.77 -11.99
CA ILE A 214 -1.44 6.18 -13.31
C ILE A 214 -2.38 6.86 -14.30
N PRO A 215 -1.86 7.60 -15.31
CA PRO A 215 -2.68 8.05 -16.42
C PRO A 215 -3.01 6.85 -17.32
N VAL A 216 -4.31 6.62 -17.54
CA VAL A 216 -4.82 5.50 -18.34
C VAL A 216 -5.63 6.06 -19.51
N ALA A 217 -5.37 5.56 -20.71
CA ALA A 217 -5.95 6.13 -21.94
C ALA A 217 -7.49 6.02 -21.98
N ASP A 218 -8.04 4.90 -21.53
CA ASP A 218 -9.45 4.55 -21.54
C ASP A 218 -9.69 3.29 -20.68
N PHE A 219 -10.95 2.85 -20.56
CA PHE A 219 -11.32 1.67 -19.77
C PHE A 219 -10.88 0.35 -20.40
N ASP A 220 -10.56 0.31 -21.70
CA ASP A 220 -9.95 -0.87 -22.32
C ASP A 220 -8.49 -1.04 -21.84
N ALA A 221 -7.76 0.08 -21.67
CA ALA A 221 -6.40 0.10 -21.13
C ALA A 221 -6.33 -0.05 -19.60
N TYR A 222 -7.44 0.18 -18.88
CA TYR A 222 -7.50 0.09 -17.42
C TYR A 222 -7.11 -1.28 -16.87
N GLY A 223 -7.47 -2.36 -17.56
CA GLY A 223 -7.13 -3.73 -17.15
C GLY A 223 -5.63 -3.92 -16.91
N ALA A 224 -4.78 -3.47 -17.84
CA ALA A 224 -3.33 -3.58 -17.70
C ALA A 224 -2.79 -2.72 -16.54
N ALA A 225 -3.37 -1.53 -16.32
CA ALA A 225 -2.94 -0.62 -15.26
C ALA A 225 -3.24 -1.18 -13.87
N ILE A 226 -4.47 -1.67 -13.64
CA ILE A 226 -4.86 -2.24 -12.34
C ILE A 226 -4.14 -3.57 -12.07
N GLU A 227 -3.90 -4.37 -13.10
CA GLU A 227 -3.13 -5.62 -12.99
C GLU A 227 -1.69 -5.32 -12.56
N ALA A 228 -1.01 -4.39 -13.24
CA ALA A 228 0.36 -3.97 -12.90
C ALA A 228 0.43 -3.39 -11.48
N LYS A 229 -0.53 -2.54 -11.10
CA LYS A 229 -0.57 -1.94 -9.76
C LYS A 229 -0.74 -2.98 -8.66
N ILE A 230 -1.71 -3.90 -8.80
CA ILE A 230 -1.91 -4.95 -7.78
C ILE A 230 -0.67 -5.83 -7.67
N GLY A 231 -0.04 -6.18 -8.81
CA GLY A 231 1.24 -6.90 -8.81
C GLY A 231 2.33 -6.16 -8.03
N GLN A 232 2.53 -4.87 -8.31
CA GLN A 232 3.51 -4.04 -7.61
C GLN A 232 3.23 -3.98 -6.10
N VAL A 233 1.97 -3.77 -5.69
CA VAL A 233 1.60 -3.70 -4.27
C VAL A 233 1.86 -5.03 -3.54
N ILE A 234 1.62 -6.16 -4.21
CA ILE A 234 1.94 -7.48 -3.66
C ILE A 234 3.45 -7.64 -3.49
N ASP A 235 4.25 -7.16 -4.44
CA ASP A 235 5.71 -7.18 -4.34
C ASP A 235 6.21 -6.28 -3.21
N ASP A 236 5.71 -5.04 -3.10
CA ASP A 236 6.07 -4.06 -2.07
C ASP A 236 5.75 -4.57 -0.66
N THR A 237 4.65 -5.30 -0.52
CA THR A 237 4.18 -5.83 0.76
C THR A 237 4.74 -7.23 1.07
N GLY A 238 5.56 -7.81 0.20
CA GLY A 238 6.21 -9.10 0.45
C GLY A 238 5.35 -10.33 0.20
N GLY A 239 4.25 -10.21 -0.54
CA GLY A 239 3.39 -11.33 -0.92
C GLY A 239 4.04 -12.26 -1.95
N ASN A 240 5.02 -11.77 -2.70
CA ASN A 240 5.85 -12.61 -3.57
C ASN A 240 7.04 -13.16 -2.79
N THR A 241 7.08 -14.47 -2.59
CA THR A 241 8.11 -15.22 -1.82
C THR A 241 9.55 -15.13 -2.37
N GLY A 242 9.82 -14.24 -3.33
CA GLY A 242 11.13 -14.00 -3.95
C GLY A 242 11.66 -12.56 -3.84
N VAL A 243 10.86 -11.61 -3.36
CA VAL A 243 11.30 -10.23 -3.09
C VAL A 243 11.42 -10.08 -1.58
N VAL A 244 12.64 -9.83 -1.09
CA VAL A 244 12.89 -9.58 0.33
C VAL A 244 12.27 -8.22 0.67
N PRO A 245 11.22 -8.16 1.50
CA PRO A 245 10.70 -6.89 1.97
C PRO A 245 11.79 -6.20 2.75
N LEU A 246 12.12 -4.95 2.41
CA LEU A 246 12.99 -4.13 3.23
C LEU A 246 12.26 -3.90 4.56
N PRO A 247 12.78 -4.38 5.70
CA PRO A 247 12.12 -4.13 6.97
C PRO A 247 12.16 -2.63 7.27
N ALA A 248 10.98 -2.03 7.44
CA ALA A 248 10.87 -0.76 8.12
C ALA A 248 11.53 -0.91 9.52
N ALA A 249 12.58 -0.13 9.76
CA ALA A 249 13.38 -0.08 10.98
C ALA A 249 14.31 -1.28 11.28
N MET A 250 15.42 -1.37 10.54
CA MET A 250 16.67 -1.91 11.11
C MET A 250 17.58 -0.75 11.56
N PRO A 251 17.61 -0.36 12.85
CA PRO A 251 18.73 0.43 13.35
C PRO A 251 20.00 -0.42 13.20
N MET A 252 20.86 0.00 12.30
CA MET A 252 22.22 -0.48 12.07
C MET A 252 22.92 -0.86 13.38
N LEU A 253 22.86 -2.14 13.77
CA LEU A 253 23.76 -2.74 14.76
C LEU A 253 25.12 -3.03 14.08
N LEU A 254 25.68 -2.01 13.43
CA LEU A 254 27.01 -1.98 12.86
C LEU A 254 27.92 -1.08 13.71
N ALA A 255 27.86 -1.26 15.03
CA ALA A 255 28.92 -0.85 15.94
C ALA A 255 29.67 -2.12 16.38
N GLY A 256 30.52 -2.60 15.47
CA GLY A 256 31.49 -3.63 15.79
C GLY A 256 32.35 -3.23 16.99
N LEU A 257 32.45 -4.16 17.94
CA LEU A 257 33.73 -4.67 18.44
C LEU A 257 34.92 -3.70 18.34
N GLY A 258 35.12 -2.89 19.38
CA GLY A 258 36.25 -1.95 19.47
C GLY A 258 36.63 -1.57 20.90
N VAL A 259 37.26 -2.51 21.62
CA VAL A 259 38.27 -2.30 22.69
C VAL A 259 37.86 -1.51 23.96
N PHE A 260 37.65 -2.28 25.04
CA PHE A 260 37.82 -1.80 26.42
C PHE A 260 39.28 -1.40 26.69
N GLY A 261 39.47 -0.11 27.01
CA GLY A 261 40.25 0.40 28.14
C GLY A 261 41.78 0.24 28.18
N PHE A 262 42.50 1.36 28.24
CA PHE A 262 43.52 1.59 29.29
C PHE A 262 43.80 3.09 29.48
N VAL A 263 43.46 3.61 30.66
CA VAL A 263 43.99 4.85 31.23
C VAL A 263 45.26 4.51 32.01
N ARG A 264 46.42 5.13 31.72
CA ARG A 264 47.47 5.40 32.74
C ARG A 264 48.50 6.48 32.36
N ARG A 265 48.22 7.70 32.83
CA ARG A 265 49.06 8.66 33.60
C ARG A 265 50.59 8.84 33.31
N ARG A 266 50.93 10.09 32.91
CA ARG A 266 52.09 10.99 33.16
C ARG A 266 53.52 10.41 33.34
N GLN A 267 54.47 11.01 32.60
CA GLN A 267 55.81 11.34 33.08
C GLN A 267 56.17 12.79 32.74
N THR A 268 56.45 13.58 33.78
CA THR A 268 57.36 14.73 33.75
C THR A 268 58.79 14.20 33.83
N THR A 269 59.74 14.82 33.15
CA THR A 269 61.16 14.60 33.42
C THR A 269 61.89 15.95 33.30
N THR A 270 62.63 16.24 34.37
CA THR A 270 63.71 17.21 34.59
C THR A 270 64.12 18.12 33.44
#